data_AF-A4F0M5-F1
#
_entry.id   AF-A4F0M5-F1
#
_cell.length_a   1.000
_cell.length_b   1.000
_cell.length_c   1.000
_cell.angle_alpha   90.00
_cell.angle_beta   90.00
_cell.angle_gamma   90.00
#
_symmetry.space_group_name_H-M   'P 1'
#
loop_
_entity.id
_entity.type
_entity.pdbx_description
1 polymer ?
#
loop_
_entity_poly.entity_id
_entity_poly.type
_entity_poly.pdbx_seq_one_letter_code
_entity_poly.pdbx_strand_id
1 'polypeptide(L)'
;MGREENRDHATTLPDAFKPDRSRIMYIEDKSEGLNGPARIGRVYFSRSGKSLYYQSKVFQSLKGSGFKANYFDVDTGDHFWISGPRKDQNDRLYGGFRDVEIDDDVQDEYAELIQAG
;
A
#
# COMPACT_ATOMS: atom_id res chain seq x y z
N MET A 1 -38.10 5.25 29.44
CA MET A 1 -37.91 3.85 28.98
C MET A 1 -37.34 3.90 27.57
N GLY A 2 -36.25 3.18 27.32
CA GLY A 2 -35.42 3.26 26.10
C GLY A 2 -33.97 3.59 26.50
N ARG A 3 -33.40 2.81 27.42
CA ARG A 3 -32.43 1.73 27.15
C ARG A 3 -31.11 2.25 26.56
N GLU A 4 -30.31 2.70 27.51
CA GLU A 4 -28.87 2.48 27.66
C GLU A 4 -28.39 1.18 27.00
N GLU A 5 -27.67 1.32 25.88
CA GLU A 5 -26.79 0.31 25.25
C GLU A 5 -25.75 1.14 24.46
N ASN A 6 -24.45 0.96 24.54
CA ASN A 6 -23.62 0.09 25.34
C ASN A 6 -22.23 0.77 25.38
N ARG A 7 -21.56 0.67 26.51
CA ARG A 7 -20.15 1.01 26.65
C ARG A 7 -19.38 0.02 25.78
N ASP A 8 -18.41 0.51 25.00
CA ASP A 8 -17.17 -0.19 24.63
C ASP A 8 -16.38 0.71 23.64
N HIS A 9 -15.79 1.78 24.17
CA HIS A 9 -14.71 2.50 23.48
C HIS A 9 -13.44 1.65 23.53
N ALA A 10 -13.36 0.64 22.69
CA ALA A 10 -12.13 -0.09 22.41
C ALA A 10 -11.62 0.35 21.02
N THR A 11 -10.72 1.35 21.00
CA THR A 11 -9.53 1.40 20.12
C THR A 11 -9.69 0.81 18.72
N THR A 12 -10.74 1.17 17.98
CA THR A 12 -10.99 0.56 16.66
C THR A 12 -10.31 1.43 15.61
N LEU A 13 -9.20 0.94 15.05
CA LEU A 13 -8.68 1.45 13.78
C LEU A 13 -9.85 1.52 12.78
N PRO A 14 -9.94 2.54 11.91
CA PRO A 14 -11.03 2.65 10.95
C PRO A 14 -11.29 1.32 10.23
N ASP A 15 -12.53 1.05 9.82
CA ASP A 15 -12.94 -0.16 9.07
C ASP A 15 -12.05 -0.50 7.84
N ALA A 16 -11.23 0.47 7.40
CA ALA A 16 -10.18 0.35 6.42
C ALA A 16 -8.96 -0.48 6.86
N PHE A 17 -8.64 -0.55 8.15
CA PHE A 17 -7.42 -1.17 8.70
C PHE A 17 -7.66 -2.56 9.30
N LYS A 18 -8.72 -3.27 8.87
CA LYS A 18 -8.92 -4.64 9.30
C LYS A 18 -7.77 -5.53 8.77
N PRO A 19 -7.17 -6.41 9.60
CA PRO A 19 -6.00 -7.21 9.20
C PRO A 19 -6.22 -8.07 7.96
N ASP A 20 -7.44 -8.60 7.78
CA ASP A 20 -7.86 -9.42 6.63
C ASP A 20 -7.92 -8.63 5.29
N ARG A 21 -7.81 -7.30 5.36
CA ARG A 21 -7.74 -6.41 4.20
C ARG A 21 -6.38 -5.74 4.09
N SER A 22 -5.34 -6.36 4.62
CA SER A 22 -3.97 -5.92 4.45
C SER A 22 -3.19 -6.82 3.50
N ARG A 23 -2.23 -6.24 2.78
CA ARG A 23 -1.27 -6.96 1.92
C ARG A 23 0.06 -6.23 1.93
N ILE A 24 1.16 -6.95 1.81
CA ILE A 24 2.43 -6.34 1.43
C ILE A 24 2.34 -5.88 -0.03
N MET A 25 2.79 -4.66 -0.31
CA MET A 25 2.76 -4.06 -1.64
C MET A 25 4.07 -3.34 -1.89
N TYR A 26 4.50 -3.35 -3.15
CA TYR A 26 5.50 -2.45 -3.70
C TYR A 26 4.85 -1.09 -3.95
N ILE A 27 5.51 -0.02 -3.49
CA ILE A 27 5.04 1.36 -3.52
C ILE A 27 6.19 2.22 -4.03
N GLU A 28 6.04 2.80 -5.22
CA GLU A 28 7.04 3.67 -5.84
C GLU A 28 6.47 5.06 -6.07
N ASP A 29 7.20 6.06 -5.59
CA ASP A 29 6.90 7.46 -5.84
C ASP A 29 7.31 7.83 -7.27
N LYS A 30 6.40 8.43 -8.04
CA LYS A 30 6.60 8.87 -9.42
C LYS A 30 6.55 10.38 -9.57
N SER A 31 6.42 11.14 -8.48
CA SER A 31 6.34 12.61 -8.48
C SER A 31 7.57 13.23 -9.17
N GLU A 32 8.76 12.74 -8.85
CA GLU A 32 10.04 13.26 -9.36
C GLU A 32 10.56 12.52 -10.61
N GLY A 33 9.81 11.59 -11.20
CA GLY A 33 10.15 10.99 -12.49
C GLY A 33 9.87 9.49 -12.65
N LEU A 34 10.64 8.85 -13.54
CA LEU A 34 10.39 7.47 -13.99
C LEU A 34 10.95 6.39 -13.07
N ASN A 35 11.88 6.71 -12.18
CA ASN A 35 12.43 5.81 -11.18
C ASN A 35 12.58 6.61 -9.90
N GLY A 36 11.61 6.50 -9.00
CA GLY A 36 11.66 7.20 -7.72
C GLY A 36 12.03 6.29 -6.56
N PRO A 37 12.07 6.85 -5.34
CA PRO A 37 12.12 6.08 -4.11
C PRO A 37 11.01 5.03 -4.10
N ALA A 38 11.38 3.82 -3.66
CA ALA A 38 10.46 2.70 -3.66
C ALA A 38 10.56 1.95 -2.35
N ARG A 39 9.43 1.36 -1.94
CA ARG A 39 9.32 0.64 -0.68
C ARG A 39 8.39 -0.56 -0.80
N ILE A 40 8.67 -1.59 -0.04
CA ILE A 40 7.76 -2.69 0.23
C ILE A 40 7.20 -2.51 1.63
N GLY A 41 5.88 -2.37 1.72
CA GLY A 41 5.20 -2.08 2.98
C GLY A 41 3.81 -2.66 3.05
N ARG A 42 3.28 -2.78 4.27
CA ARG A 42 1.92 -3.26 4.49
C ARG A 42 0.91 -2.16 4.21
N VAL A 43 0.06 -2.37 3.21
CA VAL A 43 -1.06 -1.48 2.93
C VAL A 43 -2.35 -2.07 3.44
N TYR A 44 -3.33 -1.21 3.67
CA TYR A 44 -4.68 -1.59 4.04
C TYR A 44 -5.68 -1.09 2.99
N PHE A 45 -6.61 -1.92 2.56
CA PHE A 45 -7.60 -1.54 1.56
C PHE A 45 -8.87 -1.00 2.20
N SER A 46 -9.41 0.09 1.64
CA SER A 46 -10.76 0.53 2.02
C SER A 46 -11.78 -0.58 1.73
N ARG A 47 -12.92 -0.55 2.42
CA ARG A 47 -14.01 -1.53 2.20
C ARG A 47 -14.45 -1.65 0.74
N SER A 48 -14.34 -0.57 -0.03
CA SER A 48 -14.70 -0.55 -1.45
C SER A 48 -13.57 -0.96 -2.39
N GLY A 49 -12.34 -1.14 -1.87
CA GLY A 49 -11.13 -1.40 -2.65
C GLY A 49 -10.64 -0.20 -3.47
N LYS A 50 -11.30 0.97 -3.39
CA LYS A 50 -10.96 2.16 -4.21
C LYS A 50 -9.76 2.94 -3.70
N SER A 51 -9.43 2.76 -2.42
CA SER A 51 -8.36 3.48 -1.74
C SER A 51 -7.52 2.50 -0.96
N LEU A 52 -6.24 2.81 -0.83
CA LEU A 52 -5.34 2.13 0.09
C LEU A 52 -4.75 3.13 1.09
N TYR A 53 -4.39 2.60 2.25
CA TYR A 53 -3.80 3.34 3.35
C TYR A 53 -2.43 2.75 3.63
N TYR A 54 -1.44 3.61 3.77
CA TYR A 54 -0.07 3.21 4.02
C TYR A 54 0.63 4.31 4.80
N GLN A 55 1.15 3.98 5.98
CA GLN A 55 1.65 4.96 6.95
C GLN A 55 0.62 6.09 7.16
N SER A 56 1.04 7.36 7.00
CA SER A 56 0.17 8.53 7.10
C SER A 56 -0.42 8.99 5.76
N LYS A 57 -0.36 8.14 4.72
CA LYS A 57 -0.82 8.47 3.36
C LYS A 57 -2.08 7.70 2.98
N VAL A 58 -2.92 8.36 2.19
CA VAL A 58 -4.10 7.76 1.56
C VAL A 58 -3.92 7.84 0.07
N PHE A 59 -3.96 6.71 -0.62
CA PHE A 59 -3.88 6.69 -2.08
C PHE A 59 -5.20 6.31 -2.71
N GLN A 60 -5.53 6.95 -3.82
CA GLN A 60 -6.73 6.67 -4.60
C GLN A 60 -6.36 6.20 -6.01
N SER A 61 -7.06 5.17 -6.49
CA SER A 61 -6.77 4.58 -7.80
C SER A 61 -7.08 5.55 -8.95
N LEU A 62 -6.16 5.62 -9.91
CA LEU A 62 -6.33 6.33 -11.19
C LEU A 62 -7.24 5.55 -12.17
N LYS A 63 -7.77 4.38 -11.79
CA LYS A 63 -8.67 3.55 -12.62
C LYS A 63 -8.15 3.27 -14.05
N GLY A 64 -6.84 3.10 -14.19
CA GLY A 64 -6.21 2.83 -15.49
C GLY A 64 -6.06 4.05 -16.40
N SER A 65 -6.39 5.26 -15.93
CA SER A 65 -6.13 6.50 -16.68
C SER A 65 -4.68 7.00 -16.57
N GLY A 66 -3.89 6.41 -15.67
CA GLY A 66 -2.48 6.75 -15.51
C GLY A 66 -1.60 6.03 -16.54
N PHE A 67 -0.70 6.78 -17.19
CA PHE A 67 0.22 6.24 -18.21
C PHE A 67 1.46 5.56 -17.59
N LYS A 68 1.90 6.01 -16.40
CA LYS A 68 3.11 5.52 -15.70
C LYS A 68 2.97 5.48 -14.17
N ALA A 69 1.73 5.56 -13.70
CA ALA A 69 1.30 5.54 -12.32
C ALA A 69 -0.10 4.92 -12.28
N ASN A 70 -0.50 4.35 -11.16
CA ASN A 70 -1.84 3.75 -11.01
C ASN A 70 -2.59 4.26 -9.77
N TYR A 71 -1.93 5.04 -8.92
CA TYR A 71 -2.50 5.75 -7.78
C TYR A 71 -1.99 7.18 -7.69
N PHE A 72 -2.70 8.01 -6.94
CA PHE A 72 -2.21 9.31 -6.46
C PHE A 72 -2.44 9.43 -4.95
N ASP A 73 -1.56 10.15 -4.26
CA ASP A 73 -1.75 10.56 -2.87
C ASP A 73 -2.86 11.61 -2.81
N VAL A 74 -3.88 11.39 -1.99
CA VAL A 74 -5.05 12.26 -1.88
C VAL A 74 -4.67 13.65 -1.35
N ASP A 75 -3.65 13.74 -0.51
CA ASP A 75 -3.27 14.99 0.14
C ASP A 75 -2.39 15.88 -0.74
N THR A 76 -1.45 15.28 -1.48
CA THR A 76 -0.47 16.04 -2.30
C THR A 76 -0.80 16.04 -3.79
N GLY A 77 -1.56 15.05 -4.27
CA GLY A 77 -1.76 14.80 -5.70
C GLY A 77 -0.59 14.07 -6.37
N ASP A 78 0.45 13.72 -5.63
CA ASP A 78 1.63 13.04 -6.16
C ASP A 78 1.26 11.66 -6.70
N HIS A 79 1.89 11.27 -7.79
CA HIS A 79 1.59 10.04 -8.50
C HIS A 79 2.46 8.88 -8.01
N PHE A 80 1.84 7.70 -7.89
CA PHE A 80 2.49 6.49 -7.40
C PHE A 80 2.24 5.29 -8.30
N TRP A 81 3.21 4.40 -8.33
CA TRP A 81 3.04 3.04 -8.84
C TRP A 81 2.97 2.06 -7.67
N ILE A 82 1.83 1.39 -7.53
CA ILE A 82 1.56 0.48 -6.41
C ILE A 82 1.09 -0.87 -6.93
N SER A 83 1.83 -1.93 -6.62
CA SER A 83 1.57 -3.30 -7.07
C SER A 83 1.90 -4.32 -5.97
N GLY A 84 1.51 -5.58 -6.15
CA GLY A 84 2.07 -6.64 -5.30
C GLY A 84 3.57 -6.78 -5.59
N PRO A 85 4.42 -7.07 -4.58
CA PRO A 85 5.84 -7.30 -4.82
C PRO A 85 6.05 -8.53 -5.70
N ARG A 86 7.02 -8.47 -6.59
CA ARG A 86 7.35 -9.59 -7.48
C ARG A 86 8.40 -10.49 -6.87
N LYS A 87 8.25 -11.81 -7.08
CA LYS A 87 9.22 -12.83 -6.67
C LYS A 87 10.58 -12.68 -7.35
N ASP A 88 10.59 -12.22 -8.60
CA ASP A 88 11.81 -11.96 -9.37
C ASP A 88 12.43 -10.59 -9.06
N GLN A 89 11.84 -9.83 -8.12
CA GLN A 89 12.30 -8.52 -7.66
C GLN A 89 12.40 -7.46 -8.79
N ASN A 90 11.65 -7.63 -9.89
CA ASN A 90 11.60 -6.70 -11.03
C ASN A 90 10.35 -5.79 -11.00
N ASP A 91 10.06 -5.18 -9.86
CA ASP A 91 8.85 -4.37 -9.63
C ASP A 91 8.84 -3.03 -10.38
N ARG A 92 10.02 -2.45 -10.65
CA ARG A 92 10.15 -1.19 -11.39
C ARG A 92 9.70 -1.31 -12.84
N LEU A 93 9.28 -0.18 -13.43
CA LEU A 93 8.83 -0.11 -14.84
C LEU A 93 9.87 -0.64 -15.85
N TYR A 94 11.16 -0.41 -15.59
CA TYR A 94 12.28 -0.90 -16.42
C TYR A 94 13.04 -2.07 -15.77
N GLY A 95 12.45 -2.71 -14.75
CA GLY A 95 13.06 -3.78 -13.98
C GLY A 95 14.05 -3.30 -12.91
N GLY A 96 14.45 -4.24 -12.07
CA GLY A 96 15.40 -4.03 -10.97
C GLY A 96 14.77 -3.73 -9.61
N PHE A 97 15.58 -3.98 -8.57
CA PHE A 97 15.25 -3.85 -7.14
C PHE A 97 16.12 -2.82 -6.41
N ARG A 98 16.88 -2.00 -7.15
CA ARG A 98 17.84 -1.10 -6.54
C ARG A 98 17.12 -0.06 -5.68
N ASP A 99 17.65 0.19 -4.49
CA ASP A 99 17.20 1.22 -3.56
C ASP A 99 15.72 1.05 -3.15
N VAL A 100 15.22 -0.19 -3.12
CA VAL A 100 13.90 -0.52 -2.57
C VAL A 100 14.05 -0.79 -1.08
N GLU A 101 13.41 0.03 -0.26
CA GLU A 101 13.37 -0.18 1.19
C GLU A 101 12.30 -1.21 1.54
N ILE A 102 12.51 -2.02 2.58
CA ILE A 102 11.51 -2.98 3.07
C ILE A 102 11.16 -2.58 4.49
N ASP A 103 9.88 -2.39 4.78
CA ASP A 103 9.43 -2.06 6.13
C ASP A 103 9.74 -3.20 7.10
N ASP A 104 10.13 -2.86 8.33
CA ASP A 104 10.53 -3.82 9.35
C ASP A 104 9.42 -4.84 9.66
N ASP A 105 8.15 -4.43 9.62
CA ASP A 105 7.01 -5.31 9.92
C ASP A 105 6.66 -6.31 8.80
N VAL A 106 7.29 -6.19 7.63
CA VAL A 106 7.03 -7.05 6.47
C VAL A 106 8.25 -7.81 5.98
N GLN A 107 9.41 -7.67 6.64
CA GLN A 107 10.66 -8.32 6.22
C GLN A 107 10.50 -9.84 6.08
N ASP A 108 9.93 -10.51 7.08
CA ASP A 108 9.76 -11.97 7.07
C ASP A 108 8.76 -12.40 5.99
N GLU A 109 7.59 -11.74 5.88
CA GLU A 109 6.58 -12.06 4.86
C GLU A 109 7.13 -11.86 3.45
N TYR A 110 7.93 -10.82 3.23
CA TYR A 110 8.59 -10.59 1.95
C TYR A 110 9.68 -11.64 1.69
N ALA A 111 10.50 -12.00 2.68
CA ALA A 111 11.51 -13.04 2.53
C ALA A 111 10.90 -14.41 2.18
N GLU A 112 9.76 -14.76 2.77
CA GLU A 112 9.00 -15.97 2.42
C GLU A 112 8.50 -15.92 0.97
N LEU A 113 7.97 -14.78 0.52
CA LEU A 113 7.53 -14.59 -0.87
C LEU A 113 8.65 -14.88 -1.88
N ILE A 114 9.86 -14.39 -1.60
CA ILE A 114 11.03 -14.56 -2.48
C ILE A 114 11.51 -16.02 -2.49
N GLN A 115 11.51 -16.69 -1.34
CA GLN A 115 11.97 -18.08 -1.23
C GLN A 115 10.98 -19.10 -1.80
N ALA A 116 9.69 -18.74 -1.88
CA ALA A 116 8.63 -19.61 -2.39
C ALA A 116 8.56 -19.67 -3.93
N GLY A 117 9.61 -19.30 -4.66
CA GLY A 117 9.69 -19.29 -6.13
C GLY A 117 10.79 -20.19 -6.65
#